data_AF-A0A212K4F1-F1
#
_entry.id   AF-A0A212K4F1-F1
#
_cell.length_a   1.000
_cell.length_b   1.000
_cell.length_c   1.000
_cell.angle_alpha   90.00
_cell.angle_beta   90.00
_cell.angle_gamma   90.00
#
_symmetry.space_group_name_H-M   'P 1'
#
loop_
_entity.id
_entity.type
_entity.pdbx_description
1 polymer ?
#
loop_
_entity_poly.entity_id
_entity_poly.type
_entity_poly.pdbx_seq_one_letter_code
_entity_poly.pdbx_strand_id
1 'polypeptide(L)' 'MNKKETIIKISEMSGVNLTECEKVQDSFEVIFSNELSQSGGAINAFDKIYKVMSFIKSKKDN' A
#
# COMPACT_ATOMS: atom_id res chain seq x y z
N MET A 1 -7.51 10.66 2.83
CA MET A 1 -8.26 9.66 2.03
C MET A 1 -8.72 8.57 2.98
N ASN A 2 -10.03 8.34 3.04
CA ASN A 2 -10.56 7.17 3.74
C ASN A 2 -10.40 5.91 2.87
N LYS A 3 -10.62 4.72 3.45
CA LYS A 3 -10.46 3.42 2.76
C LYS A 3 -11.25 3.36 1.44
N LYS A 4 -12.49 3.82 1.45
CA LYS A 4 -13.38 3.80 0.28
C LYS A 4 -12.86 4.70 -0.86
N GLU A 5 -12.41 5.91 -0.54
CA GLU A 5 -11.80 6.83 -1.52
C GLU A 5 -10.53 6.24 -2.13
N THR A 6 -9.73 5.51 -1.35
CA THR A 6 -8.53 4.81 -1.83
C THR A 6 -8.88 3.68 -2.79
N ILE A 7 -9.85 2.83 -2.46
CA ILE A 7 -10.29 1.72 -3.32
C ILE A 7 -10.81 2.25 -4.66
N ILE A 8 -11.65 3.29 -4.64
CA ILE A 8 -12.20 3.91 -5.85
C ILE A 8 -11.06 4.42 -6.74
N LYS A 9 -10.10 5.14 -6.16
CA LYS A 9 -8.97 5.70 -6.91
C LYS A 9 -8.04 4.62 -7.47
N ILE A 10 -7.79 3.54 -6.73
CA ILE A 10 -7.01 2.40 -7.22
C ILE A 10 -7.73 1.74 -8.39
N SER A 11 -9.05 1.54 -8.28
CA SER A 11 -9.87 0.96 -9.35
C SER A 11 -9.82 1.81 -10.62
N GLU A 12 -10.03 3.12 -10.50
CA GLU A 12 -9.95 4.07 -11.62
C GLU A 12 -8.58 4.06 -12.31
N MET A 13 -7.49 3.99 -11.52
CA MET A 13 -6.13 4.03 -12.05
C MET A 13 -5.66 2.70 -12.67
N SER A 14 -6.13 1.57 -12.14
CA SER A 14 -5.67 0.24 -12.53
C SER A 14 -6.60 -0.47 -13.53
N GLY A 15 -7.85 -0.01 -13.67
CA GLY A 15 -8.89 -0.71 -14.42
C GLY A 15 -9.40 -1.99 -13.75
N VAL A 16 -8.93 -2.29 -12.53
CA VAL A 16 -9.39 -3.43 -11.73
C VAL A 16 -10.72 -3.06 -11.07
N ASN A 17 -11.64 -4.02 -10.95
CA ASN A 17 -12.93 -3.76 -10.33
C ASN A 17 -12.80 -3.52 -8.81
N LEU A 18 -13.78 -2.81 -8.24
CA LEU A 18 -13.77 -2.40 -6.83
C LEU A 18 -13.64 -3.58 -5.85
N THR A 19 -14.33 -4.69 -6.10
CA THR A 19 -14.32 -5.87 -5.23
C THR A 19 -12.94 -6.49 -5.13
N GLU A 20 -12.22 -6.58 -6.25
CA GLU A 20 -10.85 -7.11 -6.25
C GLU A 20 -9.88 -6.11 -5.62
N CYS A 21 -10.05 -4.81 -5.83
CA CYS A 21 -9.26 -3.78 -5.15
C CYS A 21 -9.44 -3.83 -3.62
N GLU A 22 -10.67 -4.05 -3.14
CA GLU A 22 -10.99 -4.18 -1.72
C GLU A 22 -10.28 -5.39 -1.10
N LYS A 23 -10.38 -6.58 -1.73
CA LYS A 23 -9.68 -7.80 -1.27
C LYS A 23 -8.17 -7.62 -1.17
N VAL A 24 -7.57 -6.98 -2.16
CA VAL A 24 -6.12 -6.71 -2.18
C VAL A 24 -5.75 -5.74 -1.07
N GLN A 25 -6.53 -4.67 -0.88
CA GLN A 25 -6.28 -3.70 0.17
C GLN A 25 -6.41 -4.33 1.57
N ASP A 26 -7.44 -5.14 1.82
CA ASP A 26 -7.62 -5.85 3.09
C ASP A 26 -6.44 -6.78 3.39
N SER A 27 -6.03 -7.55 2.39
CA SER A 27 -4.88 -8.46 2.51
C SER A 27 -3.58 -7.70 2.77
N PHE A 28 -3.41 -6.55 2.10
CA PHE A 28 -2.26 -5.68 2.30
C PHE A 28 -2.25 -5.08 3.71
N GLU A 29 -3.39 -4.59 4.22
CA GLU A 29 -3.51 -4.05 5.58
C GLU A 29 -3.10 -5.10 6.62
N VAL A 30 -3.53 -6.36 6.48
CA VAL A 30 -3.16 -7.46 7.39
C VAL A 30 -1.67 -7.76 7.34
N ILE A 31 -1.10 -7.93 6.14
CA ILE A 31 0.34 -8.20 5.97
C ILE A 31 1.16 -7.05 6.55
N PHE A 32 0.73 -5.82 6.27
CA PHE A 32 1.41 -4.62 6.69
C PHE A 32 1.38 -4.44 8.21
N SER A 33 0.23 -4.66 8.85
CA SER A 33 0.10 -4.67 10.31
C SER A 33 0.94 -5.77 10.95
N ASN A 34 0.99 -6.96 10.36
CA ASN A 34 1.84 -8.05 10.87
C ASN A 34 3.33 -7.69 10.77
N GLU A 35 3.80 -7.18 9.62
CA GLU A 35 5.19 -6.74 9.45
C GLU A 35 5.55 -5.61 10.44
N LEU A 36 4.65 -4.63 10.65
CA LEU A 36 4.82 -3.58 11.64
C LEU A 36 4.98 -4.12 13.07
N SER A 37 4.19 -5.15 13.41
CA SER A 37 4.26 -5.79 14.73
C SER A 37 5.54 -6.62 14.92
N GLN A 38 6.08 -7.18 13.84
CA GLN A 38 7.29 -8.01 13.87
C GLN A 38 8.59 -7.21 13.72
N SER A 39 8.55 -6.00 13.14
CA SER A 39 9.75 -5.19 12.85
C SER A 39 10.31 -4.39 14.04
N GLY A 40 9.86 -4.63 15.27
CA GLY A 40 10.34 -3.95 16.48
C GLY A 40 9.91 -2.48 16.63
N GLY A 41 8.89 -2.06 15.89
CA GLY A 41 8.32 -0.71 15.95
C GLY A 41 8.06 -0.08 14.58
N ALA A 42 7.19 0.92 14.57
CA ALA A 42 6.72 1.60 13.36
C ALA A 42 7.85 2.24 12.53
N ILE A 43 8.94 2.68 13.16
CA ILE A 43 10.03 3.41 12.50
C ILE A 43 10.77 2.52 11.48
N ASN A 44 11.10 1.28 11.84
CA ASN A 44 11.81 0.37 10.93
C ASN A 44 10.95 -0.11 9.74
N ALA A 45 9.64 -0.29 9.95
CA ALA A 45 8.71 -0.62 8.88
C ALA A 45 8.49 0.57 7.94
N PHE A 46 8.33 1.78 8.48
CA PHE A 46 8.22 3.00 7.68
C PHE A 46 9.46 3.21 6.80
N ASP A 47 10.66 2.95 7.32
CA ASP A 47 11.91 3.01 6.53
C ASP A 47 11.92 2.00 5.37
N LYS A 48 11.43 0.77 5.60
CA LYS A 48 11.29 -0.24 4.54
C LYS A 48 10.29 0.20 3.46
N ILE A 49 9.11 0.69 3.86
CA ILE A 49 8.10 1.20 2.91
C ILE A 49 8.63 2.41 2.16
N TYR A 50 9.31 3.33 2.85
CA TYR A 50 9.84 4.55 2.26
C TYR A 50 10.90 4.22 1.20
N LYS A 51 11.74 3.20 1.45
CA LYS A 51 12.64 2.65 0.43
C LYS A 51 11.89 2.08 -0.77
N VAL A 52 10.83 1.30 -0.56
CA VAL A 52 10.01 0.74 -1.65
C VAL A 52 9.33 1.85 -2.47
N MET A 53 8.72 2.83 -1.80
CA MET A 53 8.07 3.98 -2.41
C MET A 53 9.06 4.88 -3.16
N SER A 54 10.27 5.06 -2.62
CA SER A 54 11.35 5.80 -3.30
C SER A 54 11.76 5.10 -4.60
N PHE A 55 11.81 3.76 -4.59
CA PHE A 55 12.11 2.96 -5.78
C PHE A 55 11.03 3.10 -6.86
N ILE A 56 9.75 3.16 -6.46
CA ILE A 56 8.62 3.39 -7.35
C ILE A 56 8.65 4.82 -7.91
N LYS A 57 9.00 5.82 -7.08
CA LYS A 57 9.09 7.22 -7.49
C LYS A 57 10.20 7.45 -8.53
N SER A 58 11.37 6.84 -8.36
CA SER A 58 12.48 6.91 -9.33
C SER A 58 12.16 6.30 -10.70
N LYS A 59 11.15 5.44 -10.80
CA LYS A 59 10.65 4.91 -12.09
C LYS A 59 9.68 5.84 -12.81
N LYS A 60 9.12 6.84 -12.12
CA LYS A 60 8.17 7.81 -12.71
C LYS A 60 8.87 9.05 -13.28
N ASP A 61 10.06 9.38 -12.76
CA ASP A 61 10.87 10.53 -13.19
C ASP A 61 11.89 10.19 -14.31
N ASN A 62 11.88 8.96 -14.86
CA ASN A 62 12.67 8.55 -16.05
C ASN A 62 11.74 8.19 -17.22
#